data_AF-A0A7S3YGH2-F1
#
_entry.id   AF-A0A7S3YGH2-F1
#
_cell.length_a   1.000
_cell.length_b   1.000
_cell.length_c   1.000
_cell.angle_alpha   90.00
_cell.angle_beta   90.00
_cell.angle_gamma   90.00
#
_symmetry.space_group_name_H-M   'P 1'
#
loop_
_entity.id
_entity.type
_entity.pdbx_description
1 polymer ?
#
loop_
_entity_poly.entity_id
_entity_poly.type
_entity_poly.pdbx_seq_one_letter_code
_entity_poly.pdbx_strand_id
1 'polypeptide(L)'
;NLPIKIISLCPMMDLVALVLKDDSVTVKRSESWESILELSASDDGYGSGEYMDGDPITAVCWSPDGKCLLVGFGSGAIMNFDIESAKVTFPEASQTWHQTGITAMLYHHQVSPLNPASGVLDDE
;
A
#
# COMPACT_ATOMS: atom_id res chain seq x y z
N ASN A 1 17.82 15.36 -0.59
CA ASN A 1 16.39 15.38 -0.22
C ASN A 1 15.55 15.67 -1.44
N LEU A 2 14.87 14.65 -1.95
CA LEU A 2 13.84 14.85 -2.96
C LEU A 2 12.58 15.39 -2.28
N PRO A 3 11.81 16.28 -2.93
CA PRO A 3 10.55 16.76 -2.37
C PRO A 3 9.55 15.62 -2.19
N ILE A 4 8.78 15.68 -1.11
CA ILE A 4 7.68 14.75 -0.84
C ILE A 4 6.48 15.17 -1.71
N LYS A 5 5.90 14.21 -2.43
CA LYS A 5 4.68 14.37 -3.23
C LYS A 5 3.44 13.93 -2.47
N ILE A 6 3.51 12.79 -1.76
CA ILE A 6 2.39 12.24 -0.98
C ILE A 6 2.91 11.84 0.39
N ILE A 7 2.10 12.07 1.42
CA ILE A 7 2.32 11.62 2.79
C ILE A 7 1.09 10.86 3.27
N SER A 8 1.30 9.74 3.98
CA SER A 8 0.22 8.96 4.57
C SER A 8 0.65 8.33 5.89
N LEU A 9 -0.12 8.57 6.94
CA LEU A 9 0.15 8.02 8.27
C LEU A 9 -0.46 6.64 8.40
N CYS A 10 0.29 5.69 8.95
CA CYS A 10 -0.23 4.37 9.26
C CYS A 10 -1.30 4.48 10.36
N PRO A 11 -2.47 3.85 10.21
CA PRO A 11 -3.58 4.00 11.16
C PRO A 11 -3.34 3.29 12.50
N MET A 12 -2.48 2.27 12.54
CA MET A 12 -2.31 1.39 13.72
C MET A 12 -0.88 1.32 14.27
N MET A 13 0.11 1.85 13.55
CA MET A 13 1.53 1.73 13.91
C MET A 13 2.22 3.09 13.88
N ASP A 14 3.38 3.20 14.53
CA ASP A 14 4.28 4.35 14.45
C ASP A 14 5.01 4.39 13.09
N LEU A 15 4.26 4.58 12.00
CA LEU A 15 4.81 4.58 10.65
C LEU A 15 4.23 5.71 9.80
N VAL A 16 5.08 6.28 8.95
CA VAL A 16 4.72 7.24 7.90
C VAL A 16 5.20 6.73 6.56
N ALA A 17 4.29 6.64 5.58
CA ALA A 17 4.61 6.42 4.19
C ALA A 17 4.83 7.77 3.50
N LEU A 18 5.92 7.88 2.74
CA LEU A 18 6.27 9.04 1.95
C LEU A 18 6.46 8.59 0.51
N VAL A 19 5.81 9.29 -0.41
CA VAL A 19 6.09 9.19 -1.84
C VAL A 19 6.89 10.40 -2.24
N LEU A 20 8.06 10.18 -2.82
CA LEU A 20 8.95 11.25 -3.27
C LEU A 20 8.61 11.65 -4.72
N LYS A 21 9.18 12.76 -5.17
CA LYS A 21 8.94 13.28 -6.53
C LYS A 21 9.49 12.41 -7.67
N ASP A 22 10.40 11.49 -7.37
CA ASP A 22 10.92 10.49 -8.31
C ASP A 22 10.11 9.19 -8.30
N ASP A 23 8.93 9.19 -7.67
CA ASP A 23 8.06 8.02 -7.56
C ASP A 23 8.65 6.87 -6.74
N SER A 24 9.68 7.14 -5.93
CA SER A 24 10.09 6.21 -4.87
C SER A 24 9.15 6.31 -3.66
N VAL A 25 8.96 5.18 -2.98
CA VAL A 25 8.20 5.07 -1.74
C VAL A 25 9.16 4.71 -0.60
N THR A 26 9.07 5.44 0.50
CA THR A 26 9.74 5.06 1.74
C THR A 26 8.74 5.03 2.88
N VAL A 27 8.89 4.03 3.76
CA VAL A 27 8.16 3.95 5.02
C VAL A 27 9.17 4.11 6.15
N LYS A 28 8.85 5.03 7.05
CA LYS A 28 9.72 5.40 8.18
C LYS A 28 8.97 5.33 9.49
N ARG A 29 9.69 5.08 10.58
CA ARG A 29 9.18 5.33 11.93
C ARG A 29 8.98 6.81 12.14
N SER A 30 7.85 7.23 12.74
CA SER A 30 7.55 8.66 12.83
C SER A 30 8.39 9.37 13.90
N GLU A 31 8.83 8.65 14.93
CA GLU A 31 9.70 9.19 15.98
C GLU A 31 11.18 9.26 15.55
N SER A 32 11.72 8.15 15.05
CA SER A 32 13.17 8.04 14.75
C SER A 32 13.54 8.44 13.32
N TRP A 33 12.57 8.53 12.40
CA TRP A 33 12.79 8.72 10.96
C TRP A 33 13.66 7.65 10.28
N GLU A 34 13.87 6.53 10.99
CA GLU A 34 14.53 5.35 10.47
C GLU A 34 13.67 4.74 9.36
N SER A 35 14.28 4.48 8.20
CA SER A 35 13.64 3.76 7.12
C SER A 35 13.46 2.30 7.51
N ILE A 36 12.24 1.79 7.38
CA ILE A 36 11.96 0.36 7.50
C ILE A 36 11.73 -0.29 6.13
N LEU A 37 11.38 0.52 5.13
CA LEU A 37 11.17 0.08 3.76
C LEU A 37 11.48 1.23 2.80
N GLU A 38 12.17 0.89 1.72
CA GLU A 38 12.51 1.78 0.60
C GLU A 38 12.23 1.01 -0.68
N LEU A 39 11.51 1.64 -1.59
CA LEU A 39 11.09 1.06 -2.85
C LEU A 39 11.34 2.10 -3.94
N SER A 40 12.17 1.74 -4.91
CA SER A 40 12.36 2.52 -6.12
C SER A 40 11.72 1.78 -7.30
N ALA A 41 11.16 2.53 -8.25
CA ALA A 41 10.71 1.97 -9.54
C ALA A 41 11.85 1.24 -10.29
N SER A 42 13.11 1.55 -9.96
CA SER A 42 14.30 0.95 -10.54
C SER A 42 14.84 -0.30 -9.84
N ASP A 43 14.34 -0.67 -8.64
CA ASP A 43 14.86 -1.84 -7.92
C ASP A 43 14.24 -3.12 -8.47
N ASP A 44 14.93 -3.69 -9.46
CA ASP A 44 14.59 -4.80 -10.32
C ASP A 44 14.62 -6.18 -9.63
N GLY A 45 14.13 -6.27 -8.39
CA GLY A 45 14.02 -7.54 -7.65
C GLY A 45 12.82 -8.43 -8.02
N TYR A 46 11.78 -7.89 -8.68
CA TYR A 46 10.49 -8.58 -8.85
C TYR A 46 9.86 -8.51 -10.25
N GLY A 47 10.70 -8.39 -11.27
CA GLY A 47 10.28 -8.57 -12.65
C GLY A 47 10.03 -7.26 -13.38
N SER A 48 10.78 -7.11 -14.47
CA SER A 48 10.49 -6.25 -15.61
C SER A 48 9.14 -6.62 -16.24
N GLY A 49 8.04 -6.29 -15.56
CA GLY A 49 6.78 -6.09 -16.25
C GLY A 49 6.87 -4.77 -17.01
N GLU A 50 6.51 -4.80 -18.28
CA GLU A 50 6.64 -3.72 -19.29
C GLU A 50 5.99 -2.36 -18.93
N TYR A 51 5.55 -2.14 -17.68
CA TYR A 51 4.77 -0.98 -17.22
C TYR A 51 5.27 -0.30 -15.94
N MET A 52 6.43 -0.69 -15.39
CA MET A 52 6.86 -0.18 -14.06
C MET A 52 7.93 0.93 -14.11
N ASP A 53 8.67 1.07 -15.21
CA ASP A 53 9.65 2.15 -15.35
C ASP A 53 8.93 3.45 -15.80
N GLY A 54 8.80 4.39 -14.86
CA GLY A 54 8.25 5.73 -15.13
C GLY A 54 6.73 5.88 -15.03
N ASP A 55 5.99 4.88 -14.52
CA ASP A 55 4.55 5.06 -14.24
C ASP A 55 4.34 5.82 -12.92
N PRO A 56 3.75 7.03 -12.94
CA PRO A 56 3.70 7.88 -11.76
C PRO A 56 2.80 7.29 -10.67
N ILE A 57 3.27 7.34 -9.43
CA ILE A 57 2.45 7.05 -8.25
C ILE A 57 1.45 8.19 -8.06
N THR A 58 0.17 7.86 -8.02
CA THR A 58 -0.90 8.85 -7.91
C THR A 58 -1.64 8.78 -6.58
N ALA A 59 -1.61 7.63 -5.90
CA ALA A 59 -2.28 7.43 -4.63
C ALA A 59 -1.56 6.41 -3.75
N VAL A 60 -1.71 6.53 -2.43
CA VAL A 60 -1.33 5.49 -1.46
C VAL A 60 -2.41 5.30 -0.41
N CYS A 61 -2.56 4.09 0.12
CA CYS A 61 -3.55 3.81 1.16
C CYS A 61 -3.09 2.68 2.07
N TRP A 62 -3.10 2.92 3.38
CA TRP A 62 -2.79 1.90 4.38
C TRP A 62 -3.99 0.94 4.56
N SER A 63 -3.68 -0.33 4.82
CA SER A 63 -4.68 -1.23 5.38
C SER A 63 -5.08 -0.79 6.81
N PRO A 64 -6.32 -1.07 7.26
CA PRO A 64 -6.78 -0.72 8.58
C PRO A 64 -5.98 -1.37 9.71
N ASP A 65 -5.34 -2.52 9.45
CA ASP A 65 -4.47 -3.21 10.40
C ASP A 65 -3.01 -2.72 10.37
N GLY A 66 -2.67 -1.80 9.45
CA GLY A 66 -1.34 -1.20 9.30
C GLY A 66 -0.27 -2.11 8.70
N LYS A 67 -0.61 -3.35 8.31
CA LYS A 67 0.35 -4.35 7.82
C LYS A 67 0.67 -4.22 6.34
N CYS A 68 -0.19 -3.55 5.59
CA CYS A 68 -0.10 -3.43 4.15
C CYS A 68 -0.20 -1.97 3.70
N LEU A 69 0.52 -1.63 2.64
CA LEU A 69 0.42 -0.35 1.95
C LEU A 69 0.06 -0.58 0.48
N LEU A 70 -1.10 -0.07 0.06
CA LEU A 70 -1.48 -0.01 -1.33
C LEU A 70 -0.87 1.23 -2.00
N VAL A 71 -0.38 1.06 -3.22
CA VAL A 71 0.16 2.11 -4.08
C VAL A 71 -0.54 2.04 -5.43
N GLY A 72 -1.17 3.14 -5.84
CA GLY A 72 -1.89 3.25 -7.11
C GLY A 72 -1.10 4.07 -8.12
N PHE A 73 -1.19 3.70 -9.38
CA PHE A 73 -0.38 4.25 -10.47
C PHE A 73 -1.21 4.96 -11.55
N GLY A 74 -0.53 5.76 -12.38
CA GLY A 74 -1.09 6.46 -13.53
C GLY A 74 -1.64 5.55 -14.63
N SER A 75 -1.14 4.32 -14.75
CA SER A 75 -1.70 3.29 -15.63
C SER A 75 -3.05 2.71 -15.16
N GLY A 76 -3.37 2.84 -13.87
CA GLY A 76 -4.48 2.11 -13.24
C GLY A 76 -4.05 0.81 -12.56
N ALA A 77 -2.75 0.51 -12.55
CA ALA A 77 -2.21 -0.53 -11.70
C ALA A 77 -2.33 -0.14 -10.22
N ILE A 78 -2.38 -1.15 -9.35
CA ILE A 78 -2.34 -1.01 -7.90
C ILE A 78 -1.34 -2.06 -7.42
N MET A 79 -0.37 -1.72 -6.58
CA MET A 79 0.52 -2.67 -5.90
C MET A 79 0.25 -2.67 -4.40
N ASN A 80 0.42 -3.84 -3.77
CA ASN A 80 0.30 -4.03 -2.34
C ASN A 80 1.65 -4.44 -1.74
N PHE A 81 2.12 -3.69 -0.76
CA PHE A 81 3.36 -3.95 -0.05
C PHE A 81 3.07 -4.45 1.35
N ASP A 82 3.58 -5.63 1.67
CA ASP A 82 3.59 -6.15 3.03
C ASP A 82 4.76 -5.56 3.80
N ILE A 83 4.46 -4.94 4.94
CA ILE A 83 5.40 -4.13 5.71
C ILE A 83 6.36 -4.98 6.54
N GLU A 84 5.92 -6.16 6.98
CA GLU A 84 6.74 -7.06 7.81
C GLU A 84 7.79 -7.79 6.96
N SER A 85 7.38 -8.31 5.82
CA SER A 85 8.25 -9.04 4.89
C SER A 85 9.01 -8.14 3.92
N ALA A 86 8.63 -6.85 3.83
CA ALA A 86 9.15 -5.88 2.87
C ALA A 86 9.04 -6.35 1.41
N LYS A 87 7.91 -6.99 1.07
CA LYS A 87 7.68 -7.57 -0.27
C LYS A 87 6.38 -7.08 -0.88
N VAL A 88 6.38 -7.02 -2.22
CA VAL A 88 5.15 -6.91 -2.99
C VAL A 88 4.38 -8.22 -2.82
N THR A 89 3.13 -8.14 -2.40
CA THR A 89 2.25 -9.32 -2.28
C THR A 89 1.41 -9.51 -3.53
N PHE A 90 0.83 -8.45 -4.11
CA PHE A 90 0.11 -8.48 -5.39
C PHE A 90 -0.04 -7.08 -6.00
N PRO A 91 -0.29 -6.98 -7.32
CA PRO A 91 -0.22 -8.03 -8.31
C PRO A 91 1.17 -8.09 -8.94
N GLU A 92 1.40 -9.11 -9.75
CA GLU A 92 2.48 -9.07 -10.72
C GLU A 92 2.34 -7.84 -11.63
N ALA A 93 3.47 -7.27 -12.05
CA ALA A 93 3.58 -6.00 -12.77
C ALA A 93 2.76 -5.88 -14.08
N SER A 94 2.11 -6.96 -14.54
CA SER A 94 1.26 -7.00 -15.73
C SER A 94 -0.24 -6.85 -15.45
N GLN A 95 -0.69 -6.84 -14.18
CA GLN A 95 -2.12 -6.80 -13.87
C GLN A 95 -2.61 -5.38 -13.54
N THR A 96 -3.30 -4.78 -14.50
CA THR A 96 -4.01 -3.51 -14.31
C THR A 96 -5.43 -3.77 -13.81
N TRP A 97 -5.76 -3.27 -12.62
CA TRP A 97 -7.11 -3.42 -12.05
C TRP A 97 -8.10 -2.39 -12.63
N HIS A 98 -7.58 -1.24 -13.05
CA HIS A 98 -8.36 -0.16 -13.65
C HIS A 98 -7.84 0.19 -15.04
N GLN A 99 -8.72 0.59 -15.95
CA GLN A 99 -8.32 0.98 -17.32
C GLN A 99 -7.69 2.39 -17.40
N THR A 100 -7.70 3.11 -16.29
CA THR A 100 -7.25 4.49 -16.19
C THR A 100 -6.55 4.70 -14.85
N GLY A 101 -5.72 5.74 -14.80
CA GLY A 101 -4.97 6.11 -13.60
C GLY A 101 -5.81 6.16 -12.34
N ILE A 102 -5.24 5.61 -11.27
CA ILE A 102 -5.83 5.66 -9.94
C ILE A 102 -5.84 7.12 -9.48
N THR A 103 -6.96 7.59 -8.96
CA THR A 103 -7.10 8.98 -8.49
C THR A 103 -7.24 9.08 -6.98
N ALA A 104 -7.80 8.05 -6.35
CA ALA A 104 -7.98 7.94 -4.92
C ALA A 104 -8.08 6.47 -4.54
N MET A 105 -7.71 6.16 -3.30
CA MET A 105 -7.86 4.81 -2.74
C MET A 105 -8.34 4.92 -1.30
N LEU A 106 -9.19 3.97 -0.92
CA LEU A 106 -9.70 3.81 0.44
C LEU A 106 -9.70 2.32 0.77
N TYR A 107 -9.13 1.96 1.91
CA TYR A 107 -9.19 0.61 2.43
C TYR A 107 -10.35 0.51 3.41
N HIS A 108 -11.26 -0.44 3.18
CA HIS A 108 -12.38 -0.72 4.05
C HIS A 108 -12.33 -2.15 4.57
N HIS A 109 -12.48 -2.34 5.87
CA HIS A 109 -12.61 -3.67 6.46
C HIS A 109 -14.09 -4.08 6.41
N GLN A 110 -14.44 -5.08 5.62
CA GLN A 110 -15.78 -5.65 5.70
C GLN A 110 -15.88 -6.51 6.96
N VAL A 111 -16.53 -5.98 8.00
CA VAL A 111 -16.95 -6.82 9.13
C VAL A 111 -18.09 -7.69 8.61
N SER A 112 -17.90 -9.01 8.58
CA SER A 112 -19.01 -9.91 8.29
C SER A 112 -20.10 -9.63 9.33
N PRO A 113 -21.34 -9.32 8.91
CA PRO A 113 -22.43 -9.18 9.88
C PRO A 113 -22.50 -10.48 10.67
N LEU A 114 -22.49 -10.38 12.00
CA LEU A 114 -22.71 -11.53 12.87
C LEU A 114 -23.93 -12.28 12.35
N ASN A 115 -23.78 -13.56 12.02
CA ASN A 115 -24.90 -14.37 11.63
C ASN A 115 -25.87 -14.42 12.82
N PRO A 116 -27.07 -13.81 12.74
CA PRO A 116 -28.01 -13.80 13.88
C PRO A 116 -28.46 -15.21 14.26
N ALA A 117 -28.16 -16.23 13.45
CA ALA A 117 -28.46 -17.64 13.75
C ALA A 117 -27.44 -18.34 14.68
N SER A 118 -26.33 -17.70 15.10
CA SER A 118 -25.38 -18.30 16.04
C SER A 118 -25.70 -18.04 17.51
N GLY A 119 -26.98 -17.77 17.84
CA GLY A 119 -27.47 -17.70 19.21
C GLY A 119 -27.38 -19.06 19.89
N VAL A 120 -26.17 -19.45 20.30
CA VAL A 120 -25.98 -20.39 21.40
C VAL A 120 -26.24 -19.57 22.65
N LEU A 121 -27.36 -19.86 23.31
CA LEU A 121 -27.58 -19.46 24.69
C LEU A 121 -26.51 -20.22 25.50
N ASP A 122 -25.54 -19.49 26.05
CA ASP A 122 -24.75 -20.02 27.15
C ASP A 122 -25.70 -20.09 28.35
N ASP A 123 -26.35 -21.25 28.54
CA ASP A 123 -27.11 -21.56 29.76
C ASP A 123 -26.12 -21.88 30.89
N GLU A 124 -26.26 -21.17 32.02
CA GLU A 124 -25.67 -21.49 33.33
C GLU A 124 -26.23 -22.80 33.93
#